data_AF-Q8L6J2-F1
#
_entry.id   AF-Q8L6J2-F1
#
_cell.length_a   1.000
_cell.length_b   1.000
_cell.length_c   1.000
_cell.angle_alpha   90.00
_cell.angle_beta   90.00
_cell.angle_gamma   90.00
#
_symmetry.space_group_name_H-M   'P 1'
#
loop_
_entity.id
_entity.type
_entity.pdbx_description
1 polymer ?
#
loop_
_entity_poly.entity_id
_entity_poly.type
_entity_poly.pdbx_seq_one_letter_code
_entity_poly.pdbx_strand_id
1 'polypeptide(L)'
;DPFQCLAVCINLSEAVRSSSPETSVSHIPVHQDGSCNGLQHYAALGRDKLGAAAVNLVAGEKPADVYSGIAARVLDIMKRDAQRDPAEFPDAVRARVLVNQVDRKLVKQTVMTSVYGVTYIGARDQIKRRLKERGAIADDSELFGAACYAAKVTLTALGEMFEAARSIMTWLGECAKIIASENEPVRWTTPLGLPVVQPYRKIGRHLIKTSLQILTLQRETEKVMVKRQRTAFPPNFIHSLDGSHMMMTAVACRRAGLNFAGVHDSYWTHACDVDKLNRILREKFVELYEAPILEKLLESFQTSYPTLLFPPLPERGDFDMRDVLESPYFFN
;
A
#
# COMPACT_ATOMS: atom_id res chain seq x y z
N ASP A 1 20.97 4.06 2.60
CA ASP A 1 21.38 3.21 3.74
C ASP A 1 22.90 3.17 3.78
N PRO A 2 23.54 3.66 4.85
CA PRO A 2 24.99 3.81 4.88
C PRO A 2 25.75 2.47 4.91
N PHE A 3 25.23 1.45 5.59
CA PHE A 3 25.91 0.15 5.71
C PHE A 3 25.71 -0.70 4.46
N GLN A 4 24.53 -0.65 3.83
CA GLN A 4 24.30 -1.27 2.52
C GLN A 4 25.19 -0.62 1.44
N CYS A 5 25.33 0.70 1.45
CA CYS A 5 26.25 1.41 0.55
C CYS A 5 27.70 0.94 0.74
N LEU A 6 28.17 0.87 1.99
CA LEU A 6 29.52 0.38 2.30
C LEU A 6 29.73 -1.06 1.79
N ALA A 7 28.77 -1.95 1.98
CA ALA A 7 28.85 -3.33 1.49
C ALA A 7 28.99 -3.40 -0.04
N VAL A 8 28.21 -2.60 -0.77
CA VAL A 8 28.31 -2.48 -2.24
C VAL A 8 29.67 -1.91 -2.63
N CYS A 9 30.16 -0.87 -1.95
CA CYS A 9 31.48 -0.29 -2.24
C CYS A 9 32.61 -1.29 -2.07
N ILE A 10 32.56 -2.14 -1.02
CA ILE A 10 33.55 -3.20 -0.80
C ILE A 10 33.50 -4.21 -1.95
N ASN A 11 32.32 -4.77 -2.26
CA ASN A 11 32.19 -5.78 -3.31
C ASN A 11 32.55 -5.23 -4.71
N LEU A 12 32.14 -4.01 -5.03
CA LEU A 12 32.48 -3.35 -6.29
C LEU A 12 34.00 -3.10 -6.39
N SER A 13 34.63 -2.69 -5.28
CA SER A 13 36.09 -2.50 -5.24
C SER A 13 36.85 -3.82 -5.46
N GLU A 14 36.38 -4.92 -4.88
CA GLU A 14 36.94 -6.26 -5.11
C GLU A 14 36.78 -6.68 -6.57
N ALA A 15 35.60 -6.50 -7.15
CA ALA A 15 35.34 -6.83 -8.56
C ALA A 15 36.21 -6.01 -9.52
N VAL A 16 36.30 -4.69 -9.33
CA VAL A 16 37.10 -3.79 -10.19
C VAL A 16 38.61 -4.06 -10.05
N ARG A 17 39.08 -4.54 -8.89
CA ARG A 17 40.50 -4.91 -8.68
C ARG A 17 40.84 -6.31 -9.20
N SER A 18 39.84 -7.14 -9.51
CA SER A 18 40.05 -8.45 -10.13
C SER A 18 40.65 -8.28 -11.53
N SER A 19 41.47 -9.22 -11.98
CA SER A 19 41.91 -9.30 -13.39
C SER A 19 40.77 -9.60 -14.36
N SER A 20 39.60 -9.98 -13.84
CA SER A 20 38.40 -10.30 -14.62
C SER A 20 37.15 -9.86 -13.84
N PRO A 21 36.81 -8.56 -13.86
CA PRO A 21 35.68 -8.02 -13.12
C PRO A 21 34.34 -8.69 -13.46
N GLU A 22 34.13 -9.05 -14.73
CA GLU A 22 32.89 -9.66 -15.25
C GLU A 22 32.66 -11.09 -14.75
N THR A 23 33.71 -11.77 -14.30
CA THR A 23 33.64 -13.13 -13.74
C THR A 23 33.88 -13.16 -12.23
N SER A 24 33.99 -11.98 -11.59
CA SER A 24 34.10 -11.86 -10.15
C SER A 24 32.82 -12.37 -9.47
N VAL A 25 32.99 -13.23 -8.47
CA VAL A 25 31.86 -13.78 -7.72
C VAL A 25 31.30 -12.72 -6.76
N SER A 26 30.09 -12.22 -7.03
CA SER A 26 29.39 -11.29 -6.15
C SER A 26 28.39 -12.01 -5.25
N HIS A 27 28.47 -11.74 -3.95
CA HIS A 27 27.54 -12.24 -2.93
C HIS A 27 26.51 -11.18 -2.50
N ILE A 28 26.53 -10.00 -3.11
CA ILE A 28 25.63 -8.91 -2.74
C ILE A 28 24.22 -9.20 -3.29
N PRO A 29 23.18 -9.20 -2.43
CA PRO A 29 21.81 -9.19 -2.90
C PRO A 29 21.50 -7.83 -3.52
N VAL A 30 20.98 -7.82 -4.74
CA VAL A 30 20.47 -6.63 -5.41
C VAL A 30 18.95 -6.59 -5.24
N HIS A 31 18.44 -5.50 -4.69
CA HIS A 31 17.03 -5.35 -4.35
C HIS A 31 16.29 -4.74 -5.54
N GLN A 32 15.07 -5.19 -5.79
CA GLN A 32 14.11 -4.57 -6.72
C GLN A 32 12.84 -4.28 -5.93
N ASP A 33 12.45 -3.01 -5.81
CA ASP A 33 11.36 -2.57 -4.93
C ASP A 33 10.14 -2.14 -5.74
N GLY A 34 8.95 -2.53 -5.29
CA GLY A 34 7.70 -2.03 -5.87
C GLY A 34 7.53 -0.52 -5.64
N SER A 35 7.24 0.24 -6.71
CA SER A 35 7.13 1.72 -6.66
C SER A 35 6.12 2.25 -5.63
N CYS A 36 4.95 1.62 -5.58
CA CYS A 36 3.93 1.80 -4.54
C CYS A 36 3.00 0.58 -4.56
N ASN A 37 3.48 -0.51 -3.97
CA ASN A 37 2.94 -1.85 -4.22
C ASN A 37 1.43 -1.98 -3.97
N GLY A 38 0.91 -1.42 -2.87
CA GLY A 38 -0.54 -1.42 -2.62
C GLY A 38 -1.36 -0.76 -3.74
N LEU A 39 -0.91 0.37 -4.28
CA LEU A 39 -1.57 1.01 -5.43
C LEU A 39 -1.38 0.23 -6.73
N GLN A 40 -0.26 -0.47 -6.93
CA GLN A 40 -0.07 -1.38 -8.07
C GLN A 40 -1.11 -2.51 -8.05
N HIS A 41 -1.31 -3.14 -6.89
CA HIS A 41 -2.31 -4.18 -6.71
C HIS A 41 -3.74 -3.65 -6.92
N TYR A 42 -4.07 -2.45 -6.45
CA TYR A 42 -5.39 -1.85 -6.73
C TYR A 42 -5.57 -1.47 -8.20
N ALA A 43 -4.56 -0.90 -8.85
CA ALA A 43 -4.63 -0.54 -10.27
C ALA A 43 -4.83 -1.78 -11.14
N ALA A 44 -4.16 -2.89 -10.80
CA ALA A 44 -4.35 -4.17 -11.48
C ALA A 44 -5.75 -4.78 -11.24
N LEU A 45 -6.27 -4.75 -10.00
CA LEU A 45 -7.64 -5.21 -9.69
C LEU A 45 -8.71 -4.40 -10.44
N GLY A 46 -8.51 -3.08 -10.52
CA GLY A 46 -9.45 -2.14 -11.13
C GLY A 46 -9.25 -1.94 -12.62
N ARG A 47 -8.20 -2.51 -13.22
CA ARG A 47 -7.77 -2.21 -14.59
C ARG A 47 -7.68 -0.70 -14.86
N ASP A 48 -7.17 0.04 -13.87
CA ASP A 48 -7.08 1.49 -13.88
C ASP A 48 -5.82 1.94 -14.63
N LYS A 49 -5.99 2.39 -15.88
CA LYS A 49 -4.88 2.76 -16.76
C LYS A 49 -4.12 3.99 -16.27
N LEU A 50 -4.83 5.00 -15.74
CA LEU A 50 -4.20 6.22 -15.22
C LEU A 50 -3.46 5.93 -13.92
N GLY A 51 -4.10 5.18 -13.01
CA GLY A 51 -3.46 4.69 -11.80
C GLY A 51 -2.23 3.84 -12.11
N ALA A 52 -2.35 2.89 -13.04
CA ALA A 52 -1.29 2.00 -13.50
C ALA A 52 -0.06 2.77 -14.01
N ALA A 53 -0.25 3.78 -14.85
CA ALA A 53 0.84 4.64 -15.31
C ALA A 53 1.51 5.39 -14.15
N ALA A 54 0.74 5.89 -13.17
CA ALA A 54 1.27 6.62 -12.02
C ALA A 54 2.11 5.74 -11.08
N VAL A 55 1.94 4.41 -11.10
CA VAL A 55 2.68 3.45 -10.28
C VAL A 55 3.54 2.47 -11.09
N ASN A 56 3.96 2.89 -12.29
CA ASN A 56 4.90 2.16 -13.14
C ASN A 56 4.44 0.75 -13.54
N LEU A 57 3.14 0.53 -13.70
CA LEU A 57 2.62 -0.68 -14.35
C LEU A 57 2.63 -0.55 -15.88
N VAL A 58 2.78 0.67 -16.41
CA VAL A 58 2.95 0.97 -17.83
C VAL A 58 4.38 1.41 -18.08
N ALA A 59 4.97 0.99 -19.20
CA ALA A 59 6.30 1.40 -19.60
C ALA A 59 6.40 2.92 -19.77
N GLY A 60 7.50 3.51 -19.28
CA GLY A 60 7.82 4.92 -19.45
C GLY A 60 9.32 5.12 -19.58
N GLU A 61 9.74 6.25 -20.16
CA GLU A 61 11.18 6.58 -20.31
C GLU A 61 11.88 6.87 -18.98
N LYS A 62 11.11 7.27 -17.96
CA LYS A 62 11.57 7.57 -16.60
C LYS A 62 10.59 6.99 -15.59
N PRO A 63 11.05 6.63 -14.37
CA PRO A 63 10.16 6.15 -13.34
C PRO A 63 9.15 7.24 -12.96
N ALA A 64 7.86 6.92 -13.04
CA ALA A 64 6.81 7.74 -12.48
C ALA A 64 6.96 7.81 -10.96
N ASP A 65 6.79 9.01 -10.40
CA ASP A 65 6.85 9.26 -8.97
C ASP A 65 5.48 9.68 -8.46
N VAL A 66 4.65 8.68 -8.13
CA VAL A 66 3.29 8.86 -7.59
C VAL A 66 3.24 9.90 -6.47
N TYR A 67 4.26 9.94 -5.61
CA TYR A 67 4.32 10.86 -4.47
C TYR A 67 4.49 12.31 -4.92
N SER A 68 5.29 12.56 -5.95
CA SER A 68 5.43 13.91 -6.53
C SER A 68 4.19 14.31 -7.32
N GLY A 69 3.54 13.37 -8.03
CA GLY A 69 2.24 13.60 -8.68
C GLY A 69 1.16 14.01 -7.67
N ILE A 70 1.04 13.28 -6.56
CA ILE A 70 0.11 13.61 -5.48
C ILE A 70 0.49 14.97 -4.84
N ALA A 71 1.78 15.22 -4.58
CA ALA A 71 2.22 16.51 -4.03
C ALA A 71 1.84 17.68 -4.95
N ALA A 72 1.99 17.52 -6.27
CA ALA A 72 1.58 18.54 -7.24
C ALA A 72 0.07 18.77 -7.21
N ARG A 73 -0.74 17.71 -7.12
CA ARG A 73 -2.20 17.83 -7.00
C ARG A 73 -2.62 18.50 -5.69
N VAL A 74 -1.99 18.13 -4.58
CA VAL A 74 -2.20 18.77 -3.27
C VAL A 74 -1.87 20.25 -3.33
N LEU A 75 -0.74 20.60 -3.94
CA LEU A 75 -0.29 21.98 -4.09
C LEU A 75 -1.28 22.80 -4.93
N ASP A 76 -1.81 22.24 -6.03
CA ASP A 76 -2.82 22.88 -6.88
C ASP A 76 -4.12 23.15 -6.10
N ILE A 77 -4.64 22.14 -5.37
CA ILE A 77 -5.82 22.34 -4.51
C ILE A 77 -5.56 23.42 -3.46
N MET A 78 -4.40 23.38 -2.78
CA MET A 78 -4.06 24.36 -1.75
C MET A 78 -3.87 25.77 -2.31
N LYS A 79 -3.33 25.94 -3.52
CA LYS A 79 -3.21 27.25 -4.17
C LYS A 79 -4.58 27.85 -4.47
N ARG A 80 -5.52 27.04 -4.96
CA ARG A 80 -6.91 27.46 -5.20
C ARG A 80 -7.61 27.83 -3.90
N ASP A 81 -7.46 27.01 -2.86
CA ASP A 81 -8.05 27.27 -1.55
C ASP A 81 -7.44 28.50 -0.85
N ALA A 82 -6.15 28.79 -1.06
CA ALA A 82 -5.47 29.96 -0.51
C ALA A 82 -6.01 31.30 -1.07
N GLN A 83 -6.60 31.29 -2.27
CA GLN A 83 -7.20 32.46 -2.92
C GLN A 83 -8.62 32.77 -2.43
N ARG A 84 -9.25 31.84 -1.71
CA ARG A 84 -10.62 32.03 -1.18
C ARG A 84 -10.62 33.01 -0.01
N ASP A 85 -11.78 33.64 0.22
CA ASP A 85 -11.99 34.50 1.37
C ASP A 85 -11.97 33.65 2.66
N PRO A 86 -11.08 33.93 3.63
CA PRO A 86 -11.08 33.27 4.94
C PRO A 86 -12.41 33.34 5.70
N ALA A 87 -13.25 34.35 5.44
CA ALA A 87 -14.58 34.46 6.04
C ALA A 87 -15.53 33.36 5.54
N GLU A 88 -15.43 32.99 4.26
CA GLU A 88 -16.23 31.92 3.64
C GLU A 88 -15.59 30.55 3.79
N PHE A 89 -14.26 30.51 3.77
CA PHE A 89 -13.47 29.29 3.85
C PHE A 89 -12.32 29.47 4.85
N PRO A 90 -12.54 29.19 6.15
CA PRO A 90 -11.53 29.38 7.20
C PRO A 90 -10.20 28.65 6.95
N ASP A 91 -10.23 27.55 6.19
CA ASP A 91 -9.04 26.79 5.79
C ASP A 91 -8.15 27.54 4.77
N ALA A 92 -8.62 28.63 4.15
CA ALA A 92 -7.83 29.48 3.27
C ALA A 92 -6.56 30.02 3.98
N VAL A 93 -6.66 30.35 5.27
CA VAL A 93 -5.50 30.79 6.08
C VAL A 93 -4.46 29.67 6.18
N ARG A 94 -4.91 28.44 6.44
CA ARG A 94 -4.04 27.26 6.54
C ARG A 94 -3.42 26.92 5.19
N ALA A 95 -4.20 27.04 4.12
CA ALA A 95 -3.72 26.87 2.75
C ALA A 95 -2.56 27.83 2.45
N ARG A 96 -2.70 29.13 2.77
CA ARG A 96 -1.64 30.14 2.58
C ARG A 96 -0.35 29.79 3.32
N VAL A 97 -0.44 29.29 4.55
CA VAL A 97 0.73 28.86 5.34
C VAL A 97 1.38 27.61 4.73
N LEU A 98 0.56 26.67 4.25
CA LEU A 98 1.02 25.36 3.79
C LEU A 98 1.49 25.29 2.34
N VAL A 99 1.09 26.23 1.47
CA VAL A 99 1.46 26.20 0.03
C VAL A 99 2.98 26.00 -0.16
N ASN A 100 3.80 26.65 0.66
CA ASN A 100 5.27 26.55 0.59
C ASN A 100 5.87 25.35 1.34
N GLN A 101 5.02 24.52 1.96
CA GLN A 101 5.42 23.32 2.71
C GLN A 101 5.10 22.02 1.95
N VAL A 102 4.32 22.08 0.87
CA VAL A 102 3.92 20.89 0.11
C VAL A 102 5.09 20.42 -0.75
N ASP A 103 5.60 19.23 -0.44
CA ASP A 103 6.55 18.51 -1.26
C ASP A 103 6.31 17.00 -1.16
N ARG A 104 7.09 16.24 -1.93
CA ARG A 104 7.09 14.77 -1.91
C ARG A 104 7.23 14.21 -0.48
N LYS A 105 8.11 14.78 0.35
CA LYS A 105 8.42 14.29 1.70
C LYS A 105 7.24 14.48 2.66
N LEU A 106 6.45 15.55 2.48
CA LEU A 106 5.25 15.80 3.28
C LEU A 106 4.18 14.73 3.06
N VAL A 107 3.91 14.39 1.79
CA VAL A 107 2.80 13.50 1.42
C VAL A 107 3.18 12.02 1.39
N LYS A 108 4.47 11.68 1.19
CA LYS A 108 4.94 10.30 0.94
C LYS A 108 4.40 9.28 1.94
N GLN A 109 4.56 9.55 3.24
CA GLN A 109 4.14 8.58 4.27
C GLN A 109 2.63 8.37 4.27
N THR A 110 1.86 9.46 4.12
CA THR A 110 0.41 9.42 4.07
C THR A 110 -0.08 8.63 2.87
N VAL A 111 0.45 8.91 1.68
CA VAL A 111 0.10 8.18 0.45
C VAL A 111 0.42 6.69 0.59
N MET A 112 1.64 6.37 1.00
CA MET A 112 2.14 4.98 1.14
C MET A 112 1.33 4.16 2.14
N THR A 113 0.81 4.78 3.20
CA THR A 113 0.08 4.05 4.26
C THR A 113 -1.44 4.12 4.14
N SER A 114 -1.99 5.05 3.36
CA SER A 114 -3.44 5.17 3.14
C SER A 114 -4.01 3.97 2.39
N VAL A 115 -3.27 3.41 1.44
CA VAL A 115 -3.65 2.14 0.78
C VAL A 115 -3.71 0.95 1.72
N TYR A 116 -2.96 1.02 2.82
CA TYR A 116 -2.93 0.04 3.88
C TYR A 116 -3.85 0.40 5.07
N GLY A 117 -4.88 1.22 4.82
CA GLY A 117 -5.97 1.45 5.77
C GLY A 117 -5.70 2.56 6.78
N VAL A 118 -4.69 3.40 6.58
CA VAL A 118 -4.53 4.62 7.39
C VAL A 118 -5.75 5.53 7.22
N THR A 119 -6.41 5.78 8.34
CA THR A 119 -7.56 6.69 8.41
C THR A 119 -7.11 8.14 8.42
N TYR A 120 -8.05 9.07 8.24
CA TYR A 120 -7.82 10.51 8.40
C TYR A 120 -7.01 10.89 9.65
N ILE A 121 -7.28 10.24 10.79
CA ILE A 121 -6.56 10.50 12.05
C ILE A 121 -5.07 10.15 11.90
N GLY A 122 -4.76 8.98 11.34
CA GLY A 122 -3.38 8.56 11.12
C GLY A 122 -2.67 9.42 10.08
N ALA A 123 -3.37 9.79 9.00
CA ALA A 123 -2.86 10.70 7.97
C ALA A 123 -2.49 12.07 8.56
N ARG A 124 -3.37 12.64 9.39
CA ARG A 124 -3.11 13.88 10.14
C ARG A 124 -1.87 13.75 11.02
N ASP A 125 -1.74 12.68 11.79
CA ASP A 125 -0.63 12.52 12.73
C ASP A 125 0.72 12.37 12.01
N GLN A 126 0.73 11.68 10.86
CA GLN A 126 1.91 11.57 10.00
C GLN A 126 2.32 12.94 9.44
N ILE A 127 1.36 13.71 8.90
CA ILE A 127 1.62 15.04 8.36
C ILE A 127 2.04 16.01 9.47
N LYS A 128 1.37 15.99 10.64
CA LYS A 128 1.71 16.83 11.79
C LYS A 128 3.18 16.62 12.20
N ARG A 129 3.65 15.36 12.27
CA ARG A 129 5.04 15.04 12.57
C ARG A 129 6.00 15.63 11.53
N ARG A 130 5.69 15.49 10.24
CA ARG A 130 6.49 16.06 9.14
C ARG A 130 6.52 17.59 9.14
N LEU A 131 5.41 18.25 9.48
CA LEU A 131 5.36 19.71 9.64
C LEU A 131 6.15 20.17 10.88
N LYS A 132 6.05 19.44 11.99
CA LYS A 132 6.81 19.73 13.22
C LYS A 132 8.32 19.65 13.00
N GLU A 133 8.79 18.66 12.25
CA GLU A 133 10.21 18.52 11.87
C GLU A 133 10.75 19.70 11.05
N ARG A 134 9.87 20.45 10.36
CA ARG A 134 10.26 21.63 9.56
C ARG A 134 10.32 22.91 10.38
N GLY A 135 9.71 22.94 11.57
CA GLY A 135 9.67 24.14 12.42
C GLY A 135 8.92 25.34 11.83
N ALA A 136 8.11 25.15 10.78
CA ALA A 136 7.46 26.25 10.06
C ALA A 136 6.24 26.85 10.79
N ILE A 137 5.66 26.13 11.75
CA ILE A 137 4.50 26.55 12.54
C ILE A 137 4.85 26.33 14.01
N ALA A 138 4.99 27.42 14.77
CA ALA A 138 5.42 27.38 16.16
C ALA A 138 4.27 27.03 17.12
N ASP A 139 3.07 27.55 16.86
CA ASP A 139 1.90 27.28 17.69
C ASP A 139 1.34 25.86 17.43
N ASP A 140 1.18 25.09 18.50
CA ASP A 140 0.76 23.68 18.41
C ASP A 140 -0.70 23.52 17.95
N SER A 141 -1.55 24.51 18.20
CA SER A 141 -2.96 24.53 17.78
C SER A 141 -3.08 24.83 16.28
N GLU A 142 -2.35 25.83 15.80
CA GLU A 142 -2.21 26.14 14.38
C GLU A 142 -1.60 24.97 13.62
N LEU A 143 -0.55 24.35 14.15
CA LEU A 143 0.09 23.16 13.58
C LEU A 143 -0.91 22.00 13.47
N PHE A 144 -1.74 21.79 14.49
CA PHE A 144 -2.79 20.77 14.45
C PHE A 144 -3.84 21.09 13.39
N GLY A 145 -4.31 22.34 13.31
CA GLY A 145 -5.25 22.78 12.29
C GLY A 145 -4.69 22.62 10.88
N ALA A 146 -3.45 23.04 10.66
CA ALA A 146 -2.74 22.89 9.39
C ALA A 146 -2.61 21.41 9.00
N ALA A 147 -2.23 20.54 9.94
CA ALA A 147 -2.15 19.10 9.68
C ALA A 147 -3.52 18.49 9.34
N CYS A 148 -4.61 18.92 10.00
CA CYS A 148 -5.97 18.50 9.69
C CYS A 148 -6.38 18.84 8.26
N TYR A 149 -6.11 20.07 7.83
CA TYR A 149 -6.40 20.53 6.47
C TYR A 149 -5.52 19.80 5.44
N ALA A 150 -4.21 19.72 5.66
CA ALA A 150 -3.28 19.04 4.77
C ALA A 150 -3.60 17.55 4.58
N ALA A 151 -4.01 16.85 5.65
CA ALA A 151 -4.46 15.47 5.56
C ALA A 151 -5.74 15.32 4.72
N LYS A 152 -6.71 16.23 4.90
CA LYS A 152 -7.94 16.23 4.11
C LYS A 152 -7.62 16.41 2.62
N VAL A 153 -6.84 17.43 2.27
CA VAL A 153 -6.46 17.71 0.88
C VAL A 153 -5.65 16.56 0.27
N THR A 154 -4.73 15.96 1.03
CA THR A 154 -3.92 14.82 0.55
C THR A 154 -4.76 13.59 0.27
N LEU A 155 -5.72 13.26 1.14
CA LEU A 155 -6.63 12.14 0.92
C LEU A 155 -7.60 12.40 -0.23
N THR A 156 -8.05 13.65 -0.40
CA THR A 156 -8.85 14.05 -1.57
C THR A 156 -8.05 13.86 -2.86
N ALA A 157 -6.82 14.39 -2.93
CA ALA A 157 -5.94 14.25 -4.09
C ALA A 157 -5.66 12.76 -4.43
N LEU A 158 -5.44 11.93 -3.40
CA LEU A 158 -5.28 10.48 -3.58
C LEU A 158 -6.54 9.83 -4.16
N GLY A 159 -7.72 10.17 -3.64
CA GLY A 159 -8.99 9.63 -4.11
C GLY A 159 -9.37 10.09 -5.52
N GLU A 160 -8.95 11.28 -5.93
CA GLU A 160 -9.12 11.79 -7.30
C GLU A 160 -8.16 11.11 -8.29
N MET A 161 -6.92 10.82 -7.88
CA MET A 161 -5.93 10.18 -8.75
C MET A 161 -6.11 8.66 -8.87
N PHE A 162 -6.70 8.01 -7.86
CA PHE A 162 -6.87 6.55 -7.81
C PHE A 162 -8.33 6.19 -7.49
N GLU A 163 -9.23 6.64 -8.36
CA GLU A 163 -10.68 6.44 -8.20
C GLU A 163 -11.04 4.95 -8.15
N ALA A 164 -10.46 4.11 -9.02
CA ALA A 164 -10.69 2.68 -9.02
C ALA A 164 -10.26 2.03 -7.70
N ALA A 165 -9.10 2.41 -7.15
CA ALA A 165 -8.63 1.93 -5.86
C ALA A 165 -9.61 2.29 -4.74
N ARG A 166 -10.11 3.54 -4.73
CA ARG A 166 -11.11 4.00 -3.77
C ARG A 166 -12.43 3.22 -3.88
N SER A 167 -12.90 2.97 -5.10
CA SER A 167 -14.12 2.20 -5.36
C SER A 167 -14.00 0.76 -4.87
N ILE A 168 -12.86 0.10 -5.14
CA ILE A 168 -12.59 -1.27 -4.66
C ILE A 168 -12.46 -1.31 -3.14
N MET A 169 -11.72 -0.37 -2.52
CA MET A 169 -11.62 -0.28 -1.05
C MET A 169 -12.99 -0.13 -0.39
N THR A 170 -13.85 0.72 -0.98
CA THR A 170 -15.21 0.95 -0.49
C THR A 170 -16.05 -0.31 -0.62
N TRP A 171 -16.00 -0.98 -1.77
CA TRP A 171 -16.70 -2.23 -2.02
C TRP A 171 -16.28 -3.33 -1.02
N LEU A 172 -14.97 -3.54 -0.84
CA LEU A 172 -14.43 -4.48 0.16
C LEU A 172 -14.96 -4.11 1.56
N GLY A 173 -14.93 -2.83 1.93
CA GLY A 173 -15.43 -2.35 3.22
C GLY A 173 -16.93 -2.63 3.43
N GLU A 174 -17.79 -2.44 2.42
CA GLU A 174 -19.21 -2.75 2.53
C GLU A 174 -19.47 -4.27 2.61
N CYS A 175 -18.77 -5.09 1.84
CA CYS A 175 -18.84 -6.56 1.96
C CYS A 175 -18.46 -7.01 3.39
N ALA A 176 -17.36 -6.48 3.93
CA ALA A 176 -16.93 -6.78 5.29
C ALA A 176 -17.93 -6.34 6.35
N LYS A 177 -18.61 -5.20 6.15
CA LYS A 177 -19.67 -4.71 7.04
C LYS A 177 -20.89 -5.63 7.03
N ILE A 178 -21.30 -6.14 5.87
CA ILE A 178 -22.42 -7.08 5.75
C ILE A 178 -22.11 -8.35 6.54
N ILE A 179 -20.97 -9.00 6.27
CA ILE A 179 -20.56 -10.25 6.96
C ILE A 179 -20.45 -10.02 8.48
N ALA A 180 -19.77 -8.96 8.89
CA ALA A 180 -19.53 -8.72 10.31
C ALA A 180 -20.79 -8.32 11.09
N SER A 181 -21.82 -7.78 10.42
CA SER A 181 -23.12 -7.49 11.05
C SER A 181 -23.83 -8.76 11.52
N GLU A 182 -23.59 -9.89 10.85
CA GLU A 182 -24.05 -11.23 11.28
C GLU A 182 -23.14 -11.87 12.34
N ASN A 183 -22.23 -11.08 12.94
CA ASN A 183 -21.24 -11.54 13.92
C ASN A 183 -20.26 -12.59 13.37
N GLU A 184 -20.05 -12.64 12.06
CA GLU A 184 -19.06 -13.48 11.40
C GLU A 184 -17.79 -12.70 11.05
N PRO A 185 -16.57 -13.25 11.27
CA PRO A 185 -15.35 -12.63 10.79
C PRO A 185 -15.25 -12.77 9.27
N VAL A 186 -14.67 -11.78 8.59
CA VAL A 186 -14.39 -11.87 7.15
C VAL A 186 -13.32 -12.92 6.90
N ARG A 187 -13.57 -13.81 5.94
CA ARG A 187 -12.69 -14.92 5.56
C ARG A 187 -12.60 -15.01 4.05
N TRP A 188 -11.42 -15.23 3.50
CA TRP A 188 -11.22 -15.45 2.07
C TRP A 188 -10.06 -16.42 1.85
N THR A 189 -9.94 -16.94 0.65
CA THR A 189 -8.81 -17.78 0.26
C THR A 189 -7.95 -17.01 -0.74
N THR A 190 -6.65 -16.95 -0.53
CA THR A 190 -5.74 -16.28 -1.48
C THR A 190 -5.68 -17.05 -2.80
N PRO A 191 -5.20 -16.44 -3.90
CA PRO A 191 -5.01 -17.13 -5.18
C PRO A 191 -4.10 -18.38 -5.10
N LEU A 192 -3.25 -18.49 -4.07
CA LEU A 192 -2.42 -19.66 -3.79
C LEU A 192 -3.07 -20.71 -2.88
N GLY A 193 -4.36 -20.55 -2.53
CA GLY A 193 -5.09 -21.50 -1.72
C GLY A 193 -4.94 -21.34 -0.21
N LEU A 194 -4.33 -20.26 0.28
CA LEU A 194 -4.20 -19.99 1.72
C LEU A 194 -5.51 -19.41 2.29
N PRO A 195 -6.18 -20.07 3.24
CA PRO A 195 -7.33 -19.48 3.92
C PRO A 195 -6.87 -18.38 4.89
N VAL A 196 -7.51 -17.22 4.82
CA VAL A 196 -7.24 -16.05 5.67
C VAL A 196 -8.51 -15.67 6.41
N VAL A 197 -8.38 -15.40 7.72
CA VAL A 197 -9.49 -15.00 8.58
C VAL A 197 -9.07 -13.76 9.37
N GLN A 198 -9.91 -12.72 9.36
CA GLN A 198 -9.65 -11.54 10.17
C GLN A 198 -9.97 -11.78 11.65
N PRO A 199 -9.01 -11.62 12.58
CA PRO A 199 -9.18 -11.99 13.99
C PRO A 199 -9.94 -10.94 14.81
N TYR A 200 -10.47 -9.87 14.21
CA TYR A 200 -10.99 -8.72 14.96
C TYR A 200 -12.29 -9.02 15.70
N ARG A 201 -12.14 -9.42 16.97
CA ARG A 201 -13.19 -9.65 17.96
C ARG A 201 -13.03 -8.70 19.14
N LYS A 202 -14.12 -8.45 19.87
CA LYS A 202 -14.09 -7.59 21.05
C LYS A 202 -13.21 -8.24 22.11
N ILE A 203 -12.32 -7.45 22.69
CA ILE A 203 -11.46 -7.89 23.78
C ILE A 203 -12.26 -7.77 25.09
N GLY A 204 -12.53 -8.91 25.70
CA GLY A 204 -13.03 -9.04 27.06
C GLY A 204 -11.89 -8.95 28.07
N ARG A 205 -12.26 -8.80 29.34
CA ARG A 205 -11.32 -8.79 30.46
C ARG A 205 -11.55 -10.04 31.29
N HIS A 206 -10.47 -10.78 31.58
CA HIS A 206 -10.47 -11.88 32.51
C HIS A 206 -9.65 -11.49 33.74
N LEU A 207 -10.30 -11.37 34.89
CA LEU A 207 -9.67 -10.96 36.13
C LEU A 207 -9.17 -12.20 36.88
N ILE A 208 -7.87 -12.29 37.11
CA ILE A 208 -7.24 -13.31 37.95
C ILE A 208 -6.86 -12.65 39.27
N LYS A 209 -7.56 -13.03 40.35
CA LYS A 209 -7.21 -12.61 41.70
C LYS A 209 -6.07 -13.48 42.21
N THR A 210 -4.93 -12.86 42.53
CA THR A 210 -3.80 -13.50 43.23
C THR A 210 -3.82 -13.09 44.71
N SER A 211 -2.90 -13.63 45.52
CA SER A 211 -2.74 -13.22 46.92
C SER A 211 -2.29 -11.76 47.09
N LEU A 212 -1.68 -11.14 46.06
CA LEU A 212 -1.12 -9.78 46.10
C LEU A 212 -1.96 -8.74 45.35
N GLN A 213 -2.62 -9.12 44.25
CA GLN A 213 -3.31 -8.18 43.36
C GLN A 213 -4.33 -8.86 42.44
N ILE A 214 -5.07 -8.07 41.66
CA ILE A 214 -5.92 -8.58 40.58
C ILE A 214 -5.22 -8.31 39.24
N LEU A 215 -4.83 -9.37 38.55
CA LEU A 215 -4.29 -9.30 37.20
C LEU A 215 -5.46 -9.24 36.21
N THR A 216 -5.45 -8.25 35.31
CA THR A 216 -6.42 -8.17 34.21
C THR A 216 -5.79 -8.73 32.94
N LEU A 217 -6.19 -9.93 32.54
CA LEU A 217 -5.82 -10.50 31.25
C LEU A 217 -6.83 -10.08 30.18
N GLN A 218 -6.34 -9.87 28.96
CA GLN A 218 -7.20 -9.70 27.79
C GLN A 218 -7.60 -11.07 27.26
N ARG A 219 -8.89 -11.29 27.03
CA ARG A 219 -9.43 -12.51 26.42
C ARG A 219 -10.35 -12.14 25.27
N GLU A 220 -10.15 -12.72 24.10
CA GLU A 220 -11.07 -12.51 22.99
C GLU A 220 -12.47 -13.02 23.33
N THR A 221 -13.49 -12.27 22.93
CA THR A 221 -14.90 -12.68 23.05
C THR A 221 -15.40 -13.22 21.72
N GLU A 222 -16.56 -13.88 21.73
CA GLU A 222 -17.22 -14.32 20.49
C GLU A 222 -17.81 -13.18 19.67
N LYS A 223 -17.80 -11.94 20.17
CA LYS A 223 -18.42 -10.80 19.49
C LYS A 223 -17.45 -10.14 18.51
N VAL A 224 -17.77 -10.18 17.22
CA VAL A 224 -16.98 -9.56 16.16
C VAL A 224 -17.01 -8.03 16.26
N MET A 225 -15.88 -7.38 15.95
CA MET A 225 -15.79 -5.93 15.88
C MET A 225 -16.09 -5.43 14.47
N VAL A 226 -17.38 -5.22 14.15
CA VAL A 226 -17.86 -4.76 12.83
C VAL A 226 -17.02 -3.61 12.25
N LYS A 227 -16.76 -2.57 13.05
CA LYS A 227 -15.96 -1.42 12.62
C LYS A 227 -14.54 -1.82 12.20
N ARG A 228 -13.87 -2.70 12.96
CA ARG A 228 -12.50 -3.13 12.67
C ARG A 228 -12.44 -4.09 11.49
N GLN A 229 -13.37 -5.04 11.40
CA GLN A 229 -13.52 -5.93 10.25
C GLN A 229 -13.64 -5.12 8.94
N ARG A 230 -14.52 -4.11 8.92
CA ARG A 230 -14.70 -3.20 7.79
C ARG A 230 -13.43 -2.44 7.42
N THR A 231 -12.77 -1.79 8.39
CA THR A 231 -11.62 -0.92 8.10
C THR A 231 -10.35 -1.69 7.76
N ALA A 232 -10.21 -2.92 8.27
CA ALA A 232 -9.02 -3.73 8.10
C ALA A 232 -9.09 -4.69 6.90
N PHE A 233 -10.29 -4.95 6.35
CA PHE A 233 -10.41 -5.88 5.24
C PHE A 233 -9.70 -5.41 3.96
N PRO A 234 -9.88 -4.17 3.47
CA PRO A 234 -9.16 -3.70 2.28
C PRO A 234 -7.64 -3.87 2.38
N PRO A 235 -6.94 -3.39 3.44
CA PRO A 235 -5.49 -3.56 3.51
C PRO A 235 -5.05 -5.00 3.71
N ASN A 236 -5.77 -5.81 4.51
CA ASN A 236 -5.42 -7.21 4.69
C ASN A 236 -5.62 -8.03 3.40
N PHE A 237 -6.62 -7.68 2.60
CA PHE A 237 -6.85 -8.31 1.30
C PHE A 237 -5.70 -8.00 0.35
N ILE A 238 -5.28 -6.74 0.23
CA ILE A 238 -4.11 -6.37 -0.59
C ILE A 238 -2.82 -7.03 -0.09
N HIS A 239 -2.58 -7.05 1.22
CA HIS A 239 -1.44 -7.80 1.79
C HIS A 239 -1.49 -9.30 1.50
N SER A 240 -2.67 -9.86 1.29
CA SER A 240 -2.77 -11.27 0.90
C SER A 240 -2.43 -11.50 -0.59
N LEU A 241 -2.67 -10.49 -1.44
CA LEU A 241 -2.32 -10.52 -2.86
C LEU A 241 -0.84 -10.23 -3.08
N ASP A 242 -0.25 -9.27 -2.36
CA ASP A 242 1.19 -9.01 -2.41
C ASP A 242 1.99 -10.24 -1.94
N GLY A 243 1.56 -10.90 -0.86
CA GLY A 243 2.17 -12.11 -0.36
C GLY A 243 2.03 -13.26 -1.35
N SER A 244 0.89 -13.35 -2.04
CA SER A 244 0.70 -14.32 -3.12
C SER A 244 1.64 -14.06 -4.30
N HIS A 245 1.79 -12.80 -4.73
CA HIS A 245 2.72 -12.41 -5.78
C HIS A 245 4.18 -12.72 -5.42
N MET A 246 4.60 -12.40 -4.19
CA MET A 246 5.93 -12.72 -3.68
C MET A 246 6.18 -14.23 -3.68
N MET A 247 5.23 -15.03 -3.17
CA MET A 247 5.35 -16.49 -3.13
C MET A 247 5.38 -17.10 -4.54
N MET A 248 4.54 -16.63 -5.47
CA MET A 248 4.56 -17.04 -6.88
C MET A 248 5.92 -16.74 -7.52
N THR A 249 6.46 -15.55 -7.26
CA THR A 249 7.78 -15.11 -7.75
C THR A 249 8.90 -15.98 -7.17
N ALA A 250 8.90 -16.24 -5.86
CA ALA A 250 9.90 -17.07 -5.18
C ALA A 250 9.93 -18.50 -5.72
N VAL A 251 8.76 -19.12 -5.90
CA VAL A 251 8.64 -20.48 -6.48
C VAL A 251 9.17 -20.51 -7.91
N ALA A 252 8.84 -19.49 -8.71
CA ALA A 252 9.31 -19.39 -10.09
C ALA A 252 10.83 -19.15 -10.18
N CYS A 253 11.38 -18.30 -9.31
CA CYS A 253 12.83 -18.08 -9.18
C CYS A 253 13.54 -19.39 -8.84
N ARG A 254 13.04 -20.15 -7.85
CA ARG A 254 13.61 -21.44 -7.47
C ARG A 254 13.62 -22.44 -8.62
N ARG A 255 12.52 -22.54 -9.37
CA ARG A 255 12.43 -23.40 -10.57
C ARG A 255 13.40 -22.97 -11.67
N ALA A 256 13.66 -21.67 -11.77
CA ALA A 256 14.58 -21.10 -12.75
C ALA A 256 16.05 -21.11 -12.28
N GLY A 257 16.35 -21.62 -11.09
CA GLY A 257 17.71 -21.73 -10.55
C GLY A 257 18.24 -20.49 -9.83
N LEU A 258 17.39 -19.52 -9.51
CA LEU A 258 17.78 -18.27 -8.84
C LEU A 258 17.75 -18.43 -7.32
N ASN A 259 18.64 -17.70 -6.63
CA ASN A 259 18.48 -17.43 -5.21
C ASN A 259 17.50 -16.27 -5.02
N PHE A 260 16.52 -16.45 -4.13
CA PHE A 260 15.51 -15.44 -3.86
C PHE A 260 15.49 -15.12 -2.37
N ALA A 261 15.53 -13.83 -2.05
CA ALA A 261 15.13 -13.31 -0.77
C ALA A 261 14.10 -12.20 -0.99
N GLY A 262 13.34 -11.84 0.04
CA GLY A 262 12.42 -10.71 -0.09
C GLY A 262 11.98 -10.16 1.26
N VAL A 263 11.65 -8.88 1.25
CA VAL A 263 11.05 -8.16 2.37
C VAL A 263 9.76 -7.55 1.86
N HIS A 264 8.65 -8.26 2.01
CA HIS A 264 7.33 -7.87 1.49
C HIS A 264 7.37 -7.59 -0.02
N ASP A 265 7.35 -6.32 -0.43
CA ASP A 265 7.35 -5.81 -1.80
C ASP A 265 8.75 -5.46 -2.34
N SER A 266 9.79 -5.98 -1.71
CA SER A 266 11.19 -5.83 -2.08
C SER A 266 11.79 -7.21 -2.38
N TYR A 267 12.17 -7.48 -3.64
CA TYR A 267 12.61 -8.80 -4.12
C TYR A 267 14.10 -8.79 -4.46
N TRP A 268 14.84 -9.75 -3.93
CA TRP A 268 16.31 -9.74 -3.95
C TRP A 268 16.86 -11.00 -4.60
N THR A 269 17.92 -10.85 -5.38
CA THR A 269 18.70 -11.93 -5.99
C THR A 269 20.17 -11.51 -6.14
N HIS A 270 21.04 -12.39 -6.65
CA HIS A 270 22.41 -12.01 -7.03
C HIS A 270 22.42 -11.06 -8.22
N ALA A 271 23.44 -10.19 -8.31
CA ALA A 271 23.56 -9.21 -9.40
C ALA A 271 23.45 -9.82 -10.80
N CYS A 272 23.99 -11.03 -11.03
CA CYS A 272 23.92 -11.73 -12.31
C CYS A 272 22.51 -12.25 -12.69
N ASP A 273 21.59 -12.29 -11.74
CA ASP A 273 20.24 -12.86 -11.91
C ASP A 273 19.14 -11.79 -11.96
N VAL A 274 19.49 -10.49 -11.80
CA VAL A 274 18.52 -9.38 -11.67
C VAL A 274 17.58 -9.31 -12.87
N ASP A 275 18.08 -9.36 -14.10
CA ASP A 275 17.25 -9.30 -15.31
C ASP A 275 16.24 -10.45 -15.37
N LYS A 276 16.66 -11.63 -14.93
CA LYS A 276 15.80 -12.82 -14.92
C LYS A 276 14.77 -12.77 -13.79
N LEU A 277 15.14 -12.27 -12.60
CA LEU A 277 14.18 -11.96 -11.53
C LEU A 277 13.14 -10.95 -12.02
N ASN A 278 13.58 -9.89 -12.70
CA ASN A 278 12.76 -8.83 -13.26
C ASN A 278 11.73 -9.35 -14.28
N ARG A 279 12.11 -10.28 -15.15
CA ARG A 279 11.16 -10.95 -16.04
C ARG A 279 10.16 -11.80 -15.25
N ILE A 280 10.63 -12.63 -14.33
CA ILE A 280 9.80 -13.56 -13.56
C ILE A 280 8.76 -12.80 -12.71
N LEU A 281 9.15 -11.72 -12.02
CA LEU A 281 8.22 -10.98 -11.17
C LEU A 281 7.09 -10.32 -11.98
N ARG A 282 7.37 -9.86 -13.21
CA ARG A 282 6.35 -9.30 -14.11
C ARG A 282 5.40 -10.39 -14.60
N GLU A 283 5.96 -11.50 -15.08
CA GLU A 283 5.18 -12.67 -15.52
C GLU A 283 4.22 -13.16 -14.42
N LYS A 284 4.71 -13.27 -13.17
CA LYS A 284 3.90 -13.73 -12.04
C LYS A 284 2.86 -12.70 -11.58
N PHE A 285 3.14 -11.41 -11.73
CA PHE A 285 2.15 -10.36 -11.48
C PHE A 285 1.01 -10.41 -12.50
N VAL A 286 1.35 -10.56 -13.79
CA VAL A 286 0.37 -10.72 -14.87
C VAL A 286 -0.48 -11.97 -14.66
N GLU A 287 0.15 -13.13 -14.41
CA GLU A 287 -0.54 -14.40 -14.14
C GLU A 287 -1.51 -14.28 -12.96
N LEU A 288 -1.11 -13.60 -11.89
CA LEU A 288 -1.98 -13.36 -10.72
C LEU A 288 -3.24 -12.57 -11.11
N TYR A 289 -3.09 -11.51 -11.91
CA TYR A 289 -4.16 -10.57 -12.23
C TYR A 289 -4.94 -10.86 -13.51
N GLU A 290 -4.50 -11.83 -14.32
CA GLU A 290 -5.35 -12.47 -15.34
C GLU A 290 -6.46 -13.32 -14.71
N ALA A 291 -6.30 -13.76 -13.45
CA ALA A 291 -7.36 -14.42 -12.71
C ALA A 291 -8.47 -13.43 -12.30
N PRO A 292 -9.76 -13.83 -12.31
CA PRO A 292 -10.88 -12.98 -11.91
C PRO A 292 -11.00 -12.92 -10.37
N ILE A 293 -10.05 -12.23 -9.72
CA ILE A 293 -9.86 -12.24 -8.26
C ILE A 293 -11.10 -11.71 -7.51
N LEU A 294 -11.66 -10.56 -7.92
CA LEU A 294 -12.80 -9.97 -7.21
C LEU A 294 -14.09 -10.76 -7.43
N GLU A 295 -14.27 -11.34 -8.62
CA GLU A 295 -15.39 -12.23 -8.95
C GLU A 295 -15.35 -13.47 -8.09
N LYS A 296 -14.20 -14.16 -8.01
CA LYS A 296 -14.01 -15.34 -7.15
C LYS A 296 -14.24 -15.01 -5.68
N LEU A 297 -13.81 -13.83 -5.23
CA LEU A 297 -14.07 -13.37 -3.87
C LEU A 297 -15.57 -13.18 -3.61
N LEU A 298 -16.28 -12.51 -4.53
CA LEU A 298 -17.73 -12.30 -4.42
C LEU A 298 -18.50 -13.63 -4.44
N GLU A 299 -18.16 -14.54 -5.36
CA GLU A 299 -18.72 -15.88 -5.45
C GLU A 299 -18.50 -16.67 -4.14
N SER A 300 -17.29 -16.59 -3.57
CA SER A 300 -16.98 -17.23 -2.28
C SER A 300 -17.83 -16.67 -1.14
N PHE A 301 -18.09 -15.36 -1.12
CA PHE A 301 -18.97 -14.74 -0.12
C PHE A 301 -20.42 -15.15 -0.29
N GLN A 302 -20.94 -15.12 -1.52
CA GLN A 302 -22.31 -15.55 -1.83
C GLN A 302 -22.55 -17.02 -1.49
N THR A 303 -21.55 -17.88 -1.75
CA THR A 303 -21.61 -19.31 -1.39
C THR A 303 -21.59 -19.53 0.12
N SER A 304 -20.75 -18.78 0.84
CA SER A 304 -20.63 -18.91 2.30
C SER A 304 -21.81 -18.31 3.06
N TYR A 305 -22.44 -17.28 2.49
CA TYR A 305 -23.51 -16.51 3.11
C TYR A 305 -24.69 -16.32 2.13
N PRO A 306 -25.39 -17.40 1.76
CA PRO A 306 -26.42 -17.36 0.70
C PRO A 306 -27.63 -16.49 1.03
N THR A 307 -27.84 -16.14 2.30
CA THR A 307 -28.92 -15.27 2.76
C THR A 307 -28.55 -13.79 2.76
N LEU A 308 -27.28 -13.44 2.51
CA LEU A 308 -26.80 -12.05 2.53
C LEU A 308 -26.71 -11.48 1.11
N LEU A 309 -27.08 -10.21 0.98
CA LEU A 309 -27.02 -9.46 -0.28
C LEU A 309 -25.75 -8.61 -0.32
N PHE A 310 -24.87 -8.92 -1.27
CA PHE A 310 -23.62 -8.20 -1.49
C PHE A 310 -23.77 -7.15 -2.61
N PRO A 311 -23.09 -5.98 -2.51
CA PRO A 311 -23.09 -5.00 -3.58
C PRO A 311 -22.41 -5.56 -4.84
N PRO A 312 -22.84 -5.13 -6.04
CA PRO A 312 -22.19 -5.53 -7.29
C PRO A 312 -20.72 -5.08 -7.31
N LEU A 313 -19.90 -5.76 -8.13
CA LEU A 313 -18.51 -5.38 -8.32
C LEU A 313 -18.40 -3.94 -8.84
N PRO A 314 -17.38 -3.17 -8.41
CA PRO A 314 -17.12 -1.86 -8.99
C PRO A 314 -16.73 -1.99 -10.47
N GLU A 315 -17.05 -0.97 -11.26
CA GLU A 315 -16.63 -0.90 -12.66
C GLU A 315 -15.10 -0.93 -12.76
N ARG A 316 -14.60 -1.63 -13.79
CA ARG A 316 -13.19 -1.72 -14.12
C ARG A 316 -12.87 -0.87 -15.34
N GLY A 317 -11.65 -0.37 -15.41
CA GLY A 317 -11.12 0.32 -16.57
C GLY A 317 -10.65 -0.63 -17.67
N ASP A 318 -9.78 -0.12 -18.53
CA ASP A 318 -9.32 -0.72 -19.78
C ASP A 318 -7.82 -1.05 -19.79
N PHE A 319 -7.14 -1.02 -18.63
CA PHE A 319 -5.72 -1.35 -18.53
C PHE A 319 -5.44 -2.81 -18.93
N ASP A 320 -4.58 -3.00 -19.93
CA ASP A 320 -4.10 -4.33 -20.31
C ASP A 320 -3.02 -4.78 -19.32
N MET A 321 -3.25 -5.93 -18.68
CA MET A 321 -2.28 -6.52 -17.75
C MET A 321 -0.94 -6.81 -18.44
N ARG A 322 -0.94 -7.08 -19.75
CA ARG A 322 0.27 -7.42 -20.50
C ARG A 322 1.24 -6.26 -20.62
N ASP A 323 0.79 -5.02 -20.49
CA ASP A 323 1.65 -3.82 -20.47
C ASP A 323 2.70 -3.88 -19.34
N VAL A 324 2.41 -4.61 -18.24
CA VAL A 324 3.34 -4.78 -17.12
C VAL A 324 4.61 -5.52 -17.54
N LEU A 325 4.54 -6.43 -18.51
CA LEU A 325 5.68 -7.22 -18.99
C LEU A 325 6.80 -6.33 -19.55
N GLU A 326 6.43 -5.19 -20.14
CA GLU A 326 7.34 -4.24 -20.76
C GLU A 326 7.69 -3.06 -19.83
N SER A 327 7.22 -3.05 -18.57
CA SER A 327 7.41 -1.90 -17.67
C SER A 327 8.73 -1.98 -16.87
N PRO A 328 9.79 -1.24 -17.23
CA PRO A 328 11.09 -1.34 -16.57
C PRO A 328 11.08 -0.87 -15.10
N TYR A 329 10.14 0.00 -14.72
CA TYR A 329 10.09 0.64 -13.40
C TYR A 329 9.02 0.06 -12.47
N PHE A 330 8.36 -1.03 -12.85
CA PHE A 330 7.37 -1.71 -12.01
C PHE A 330 7.96 -2.09 -10.64
N PHE A 331 9.08 -2.79 -10.67
CA PHE A 331 10.00 -3.03 -9.57
C PHE A 331 11.38 -2.56 -10.05
N ASN A 332 12.06 -1.71 -9.29
CA ASN A 332 13.35 -1.14 -9.70
C ASN A 332 14.30 -0.81 -8.56
#